data_AF-A0A3D1E6R6-F1
#
_entry.id   AF-A0A3D1E6R6-F1
#
_cell.length_a   1.000
_cell.length_b   1.000
_cell.length_c   1.000
_cell.angle_alpha   90.00
_cell.angle_beta   90.00
_cell.angle_gamma   90.00
#
_symmetry.space_group_name_H-M   'P 1'
#
loop_
_entity.id
_entity.type
_entity.pdbx_description
1 polymer ?
#
loop_
_entity_poly.entity_id
_entity_poly.type
_entity_poly.pdbx_seq_one_letter_code
_entity_poly.pdbx_strand_id
1 'polypeptide(L)'
;LQYAHIHAITESDQNKDGFNDLLFGGNQSRIKPRFGASDASSGWAIPGGKKGYLINQMPLPLGIKGDIRAISPIKTKAGNRTIFGINNQKISILP
;
A
#
# COMPACT_ATOMS: atom_id res chain seq x y z
N LEU A 1 12.95 -12.74 9.86
CA LEU A 1 12.41 -11.39 9.54
C LEU A 1 12.66 -11.15 8.06
N GLN A 2 11.60 -10.89 7.27
CA GLN A 2 11.69 -10.66 5.82
C GLN A 2 11.39 -9.18 5.54
N TYR A 3 12.15 -8.57 4.63
CA TYR A 3 12.05 -7.14 4.29
C TYR A 3 11.61 -6.94 2.84
N ALA A 4 10.88 -5.86 2.60
CA ALA A 4 10.48 -5.41 1.27
C ALA A 4 10.81 -3.94 1.07
N HIS A 5 11.22 -3.58 -0.14
CA HIS A 5 11.46 -2.18 -0.52
C HIS A 5 10.13 -1.43 -0.57
N ILE A 6 10.12 -0.17 -0.09
CA ILE A 6 8.99 0.75 -0.28
C ILE A 6 9.28 1.62 -1.50
N HIS A 7 8.33 1.68 -2.42
CA HIS A 7 8.42 2.47 -3.65
C HIS A 7 7.24 3.41 -3.86
N ALA A 8 6.18 3.30 -3.06
CA ALA A 8 5.04 4.20 -3.07
C ALA A 8 4.50 4.39 -1.65
N ILE A 9 4.13 5.62 -1.33
CA ILE A 9 3.52 6.01 -0.05
C ILE A 9 2.45 7.08 -0.33
N THR A 10 1.31 6.99 0.33
CA THR A 10 0.24 7.99 0.24
C THR A 10 -0.62 7.97 1.49
N GLU A 11 -1.46 8.99 1.65
CA GLU A 11 -2.44 9.09 2.72
C GLU A 11 -3.85 8.97 2.14
N SER A 12 -4.69 8.16 2.77
CA SER A 12 -6.10 8.01 2.40
C SER A 12 -6.90 7.45 3.57
N ASP A 13 -8.11 7.94 3.80
CA ASP A 13 -9.08 7.31 4.69
C ASP A 13 -9.60 5.99 4.07
N GLN A 14 -8.85 4.91 4.30
CA GLN A 14 -9.05 3.62 3.64
C GLN A 14 -10.03 2.74 4.42
N ASN A 15 -10.11 2.92 5.74
CA ASN A 15 -11.06 2.23 6.62
C ASN A 15 -12.40 2.98 6.81
N LYS A 16 -12.51 4.24 6.33
CA LYS A 16 -13.70 5.10 6.39
C LYS A 16 -14.09 5.51 7.80
N ASP A 17 -13.12 5.64 8.70
CA ASP A 17 -13.33 6.09 10.07
C ASP A 17 -13.24 7.63 10.22
N GLY A 18 -12.93 8.33 9.12
CA GLY A 18 -12.80 9.78 9.08
C GLY A 18 -11.39 10.29 9.41
N PHE A 19 -10.42 9.40 9.60
CA PHE A 19 -9.00 9.71 9.74
C PHE A 19 -8.22 9.16 8.54
N ASN A 20 -7.20 9.88 8.09
CA ASN A 20 -6.35 9.38 7.02
C ASN A 20 -5.47 8.24 7.54
N ASP A 21 -5.44 7.13 6.80
CA ASP A 21 -4.51 6.04 6.98
C ASP A 21 -3.26 6.26 6.12
N LEU A 22 -2.11 5.85 6.62
CA LEU A 22 -0.87 5.86 5.84
C LEU A 22 -0.74 4.56 5.06
N LEU A 23 -0.79 4.65 3.74
CA LEU A 23 -0.69 3.52 2.82
C LEU A 23 0.70 3.47 2.22
N PHE A 24 1.34 2.30 2.21
CA PHE A 24 2.62 2.11 1.55
C PHE A 24 2.71 0.76 0.86
N GLY A 25 3.44 0.76 -0.23
CA GLY A 25 3.63 -0.40 -1.08
C GLY A 25 4.98 -0.35 -1.77
N GLY A 26 5.36 -1.49 -2.33
CA GLY A 26 6.60 -1.61 -3.06
C GLY A 26 6.77 -3.04 -3.50
N ASN A 27 7.88 -3.65 -3.11
CA ASN A 27 8.48 -4.84 -3.71
C ASN A 27 9.35 -4.54 -4.93
N GLN A 28 10.32 -5.41 -5.09
CA GLN A 28 11.22 -5.47 -6.22
C GLN A 28 11.46 -6.95 -6.56
N SER A 29 10.57 -7.50 -7.38
CA SER A 29 10.66 -8.88 -7.86
C SER A 29 11.66 -9.05 -9.00
N ARG A 30 11.84 -8.01 -9.84
CA ARG A 30 12.79 -8.02 -10.96
C ARG A 30 14.17 -7.56 -10.52
N ILE A 31 14.95 -8.47 -9.94
CA ILE A 31 16.37 -8.22 -9.67
C ILE A 31 17.26 -9.30 -10.25
N LYS A 32 18.55 -9.00 -10.40
CA LYS A 32 19.53 -10.01 -10.82
C LYS A 32 19.49 -11.20 -9.83
N PRO A 33 19.46 -12.47 -10.30
CA PRO A 33 19.20 -13.64 -9.45
C PRO A 33 20.05 -13.76 -8.18
N ARG A 34 21.27 -13.19 -8.21
CA ARG A 34 22.23 -13.20 -7.10
C ARG A 34 21.77 -12.44 -5.85
N PHE A 35 20.77 -11.58 -5.95
CA PHE A 35 20.34 -10.70 -4.84
C PHE A 35 19.03 -11.15 -4.16
N GLY A 36 18.28 -12.12 -4.74
CA GLY A 36 16.99 -12.61 -4.24
C GLY A 36 15.82 -11.62 -4.36
N ALA A 37 14.70 -12.02 -4.96
CA ALA A 37 13.53 -11.14 -5.12
C ALA A 37 13.04 -10.57 -3.76
N SER A 38 12.71 -9.28 -3.75
CA SER A 38 12.13 -8.61 -2.59
C SER A 38 10.61 -8.49 -2.80
N ASP A 39 9.88 -9.59 -2.60
CA ASP A 39 8.44 -9.71 -2.87
C ASP A 39 7.60 -10.02 -1.61
N ALA A 40 8.12 -9.65 -0.45
CA ALA A 40 7.57 -9.97 0.86
C ALA A 40 6.37 -9.12 1.30
N SER A 41 6.11 -7.98 0.65
CA SER A 41 5.03 -7.06 1.03
C SER A 41 3.75 -7.35 0.24
N SER A 42 2.61 -7.22 0.92
CA SER A 42 1.27 -7.22 0.31
C SER A 42 0.66 -5.81 0.25
N GLY A 43 1.49 -4.78 0.35
CA GLY A 43 1.05 -3.42 0.70
C GLY A 43 0.56 -3.36 2.15
N TRP A 44 0.67 -2.17 2.74
CA TRP A 44 0.40 -1.97 4.16
C TRP A 44 -0.38 -0.69 4.39
N ALA A 45 -1.23 -0.70 5.41
CA ALA A 45 -1.94 0.44 5.94
C ALA A 45 -1.62 0.61 7.42
N ILE A 46 -1.22 1.80 7.83
CA ILE A 46 -1.16 2.18 9.25
C ILE A 46 -2.38 3.05 9.53
N PRO A 47 -3.29 2.60 10.41
CA PRO A 47 -4.49 3.35 10.73
C PRO A 47 -4.19 4.75 11.28
N GLY A 48 -4.97 5.72 10.82
CA GLY A 48 -5.00 7.06 11.38
C GLY A 48 -5.74 7.14 12.71
N GLY A 49 -5.78 8.35 13.28
CA GLY A 49 -6.58 8.64 14.46
C GLY A 49 -6.54 10.10 14.85
N LYS A 50 -7.36 10.48 15.84
CA LYS A 50 -7.47 11.87 16.34
C LYS A 50 -6.14 12.51 16.77
N LYS A 51 -5.16 11.69 17.18
CA LYS A 51 -3.85 12.11 17.68
C LYS A 51 -2.71 11.84 16.68
N GLY A 52 -3.03 11.52 15.42
CA GLY A 52 -2.08 11.09 14.40
C GLY A 52 -2.11 9.57 14.17
N TYR A 53 -1.10 9.07 13.46
CA TYR A 53 -1.00 7.65 13.09
C TYR A 53 -0.80 6.74 14.31
N LEU A 54 -1.49 5.60 14.31
CA LEU A 54 -1.38 4.59 15.36
C LEU A 54 -0.13 3.72 15.17
N ILE A 55 1.06 4.34 15.25
CA ILE A 55 2.37 3.71 14.99
C ILE A 55 2.72 2.56 15.94
N ASN A 56 2.00 2.44 17.07
CA ASN A 56 2.16 1.35 18.04
C ASN A 56 1.27 0.14 17.71
N GLN A 57 0.50 0.19 16.64
CA GLN A 57 -0.32 -0.91 16.16
C GLN A 57 0.35 -1.63 15.00
N MET A 58 0.04 -2.91 14.84
CA MET A 58 0.54 -3.68 13.71
C MET A 58 -0.08 -3.14 12.41
N PRO A 59 0.74 -2.81 11.40
CA PRO A 59 0.21 -2.41 10.09
C PRO A 59 -0.71 -3.50 9.53
N LEU A 60 -1.81 -3.06 8.92
CA LEU A 60 -2.78 -3.96 8.30
C LEU A 60 -2.35 -4.26 6.85
N PRO A 61 -2.35 -5.52 6.41
CA PRO A 61 -2.01 -5.84 5.03
C PRO A 61 -3.12 -5.40 4.08
N LEU A 62 -2.76 -4.77 2.96
CA LEU A 62 -3.71 -4.40 1.91
C LEU A 62 -4.08 -5.60 1.00
N GLY A 63 -3.33 -6.69 1.08
CA GLY A 63 -3.57 -7.91 0.30
C GLY A 63 -3.20 -7.80 -1.18
N ILE A 64 -2.49 -6.74 -1.58
CA ILE A 64 -2.09 -6.46 -2.96
C ILE A 64 -0.71 -7.06 -3.21
N LYS A 65 -0.64 -8.06 -4.08
CA LYS A 65 0.62 -8.72 -4.46
C LYS A 65 1.30 -7.99 -5.61
N GLY A 66 2.63 -8.14 -5.69
CA GLY A 66 3.45 -7.62 -6.78
C GLY A 66 4.15 -6.30 -6.47
N ASP A 67 4.85 -5.77 -7.46
CA ASP A 67 5.64 -4.54 -7.37
C ASP A 67 4.72 -3.31 -7.47
N ILE A 68 4.25 -2.80 -6.33
CA ILE A 68 3.45 -1.57 -6.25
C ILE A 68 4.37 -0.36 -6.50
N ARG A 69 4.06 0.44 -7.51
CA ARG A 69 4.87 1.61 -7.93
C ARG A 69 4.15 2.95 -7.76
N ALA A 70 2.84 2.93 -7.62
CA ALA A 70 2.05 4.11 -7.37
C ALA A 70 0.83 3.74 -6.53
N ILE A 71 0.45 4.65 -5.63
CA ILE A 71 -0.80 4.59 -4.89
C ILE A 71 -1.44 5.96 -5.04
N SER A 72 -2.69 6.00 -5.48
CA SER A 72 -3.39 7.26 -5.74
C SER A 72 -4.84 7.19 -5.24
N PRO A 73 -5.22 8.02 -4.26
CA PRO A 73 -6.61 8.21 -3.89
C PRO A 73 -7.34 8.94 -5.01
N ILE A 74 -8.54 8.47 -5.37
CA ILE A 74 -9.39 9.04 -6.40
C ILE A 74 -10.83 9.18 -5.91
N LYS A 75 -11.53 10.20 -6.43
CA LYS A 75 -12.96 10.39 -6.21
C LYS A 75 -13.72 9.84 -7.40
N THR A 76 -14.63 8.90 -7.15
CA THR A 76 -15.53 8.35 -8.17
C THR A 76 -16.99 8.67 -7.84
N LYS A 77 -17.89 8.47 -8.80
CA LYS A 77 -19.35 8.55 -8.54
C LYS A 77 -19.80 7.55 -7.46
N ALA A 78 -19.06 6.46 -7.25
CA ALA A 78 -19.34 5.44 -6.24
C ALA A 78 -18.61 5.69 -4.89
N GLY A 79 -18.01 6.88 -4.72
CA GLY A 79 -17.27 7.29 -3.52
C GLY A 79 -15.75 7.37 -3.73
N ASN A 80 -15.04 7.66 -2.64
CA ASN A 80 -13.58 7.62 -2.61
C ASN A 80 -13.10 6.18 -2.85
N ARG A 81 -12.00 6.04 -3.58
CA ARG A 81 -11.33 4.77 -3.88
C ARG A 81 -9.82 5.00 -3.90
N THR A 82 -9.05 3.95 -3.70
CA THR A 82 -7.60 4.00 -3.84
C THR A 82 -7.16 3.10 -4.99
N ILE A 83 -6.44 3.67 -5.97
CA ILE A 83 -5.85 2.92 -7.09
C ILE A 83 -4.39 2.59 -6.76
N PHE A 84 -4.01 1.37 -7.10
CA PHE A 84 -2.64 0.87 -6.98
C PHE A 84 -2.11 0.51 -8.36
N GLY A 85 -1.04 1.17 -8.77
CA GLY A 85 -0.27 0.84 -9.97
C GLY A 85 0.73 -0.27 -9.66
N ILE A 86 0.60 -1.41 -10.34
CA ILE A 86 1.43 -2.59 -10.13
C ILE A 86 2.22 -2.88 -11.41
N ASN A 87 3.54 -3.03 -11.30
CA ASN A 87 4.42 -3.20 -12.46
C ASN A 87 4.10 -4.49 -13.24
N ASN A 88 3.83 -4.36 -14.54
CA ASN A 88 3.40 -5.43 -15.46
C ASN A 88 2.19 -6.26 -14.98
N GLN A 89 1.28 -5.63 -14.24
CA GLN A 89 0.01 -6.25 -13.83
C GLN A 89 -1.13 -5.26 -14.05
N LYS A 90 -2.37 -5.74 -13.94
CA LYS A 90 -3.55 -4.86 -13.91
C LYS A 90 -3.50 -3.99 -12.66
N ILE A 91 -4.05 -2.79 -12.74
CA ILE A 91 -4.24 -1.95 -11.55
C ILE A 91 -5.15 -2.66 -10.54
N SER A 92 -4.89 -2.44 -9.25
CA SER A 92 -5.79 -2.86 -8.18
C SER A 92 -6.54 -1.63 -7.63
N ILE A 93 -7.77 -1.82 -7.18
CA ILE A 93 -8.61 -0.75 -6.65
C ILE A 93 -9.22 -1.21 -5.34
N LEU A 94 -9.02 -0.43 -4.27
CA LEU A 94 -9.64 -0.65 -2.98
C LEU A 94 -10.70 0.43 -2.68
N PRO A 95 -11.74 0.05 -1.90
CA PRO A 95 -12.87 0.90 -1.58
C PRO A 95 -12.54 2.11 -0.73
#